data_AF-W1YVV8-F1
#
_entry.id   AF-W1YVV8-F1
#
_cell.length_a   1.000
_cell.length_b   1.000
_cell.length_c   1.000
_cell.angle_alpha   90.00
_cell.angle_beta   90.00
_cell.angle_gamma   90.00
#
_symmetry.space_group_name_H-M   'P 1'
#
loop_
_entity.id
_entity.type
_entity.pdbx_description
1 polymer ?
#
loop_
_entity_poly.entity_id
_entity_poly.type
_entity_poly.pdbx_seq_one_letter_code
_entity_poly.pdbx_strand_id
1 'polypeptide(L)' 'MTTAKDYRNDIRPNWCPGCGHYGVQAAITDAVVAKNIPPEKLAVISGIGCSSRIGG' A
#
# COMPACT_ATOMS: atom_id res chain seq x y z
N MET A 1 1.14 16.02 -9.29
CA MET A 1 2.14 14.98 -9.03
C MET A 1 1.64 14.21 -7.84
N THR A 2 1.60 12.87 -7.93
CA THR A 2 1.10 12.05 -6.83
C THR A 2 2.07 12.08 -5.66
N THR A 3 1.54 11.95 -4.45
CA THR A 3 2.28 11.95 -3.19
C THR A 3 1.90 10.73 -2.37
N ALA A 4 2.74 10.33 -1.42
CA ALA A 4 2.45 9.19 -0.56
C ALA A 4 1.14 9.34 0.24
N LYS A 5 0.66 10.57 0.45
CA LYS A 5 -0.62 10.83 1.13
C LYS A 5 -1.82 10.41 0.29
N ASP A 6 -1.70 10.43 -1.04
CA ASP A 6 -2.81 10.13 -1.96
C ASP A 6 -3.18 8.63 -1.95
N TYR A 7 -2.34 7.77 -1.36
CA TYR A 7 -2.55 6.32 -1.28
C TYR A 7 -2.85 5.82 0.14
N ARG A 8 -2.98 6.72 1.12
CA ARG A 8 -3.37 6.34 2.49
C ARG A 8 -4.89 6.26 2.60
N ASN A 9 -5.35 5.30 3.38
CA ASN A 9 -6.76 5.15 3.74
C ASN A 9 -6.91 5.00 5.27
N ASP A 10 -8.16 4.97 5.74
CA ASP A 10 -8.48 4.87 7.16
C ASP A 10 -8.48 3.42 7.68
N ILE A 11 -8.13 2.45 6.83
CA ILE A 11 -8.07 1.05 7.20
C ILE A 11 -6.70 0.77 7.82
N ARG A 12 -6.72 0.34 9.07
CA ARG A 12 -5.51 -0.09 9.77
C ARG A 12 -5.34 -1.60 9.59
N PRO A 13 -4.28 -2.06 8.90
CA PRO A 13 -4.04 -3.48 8.76
C PRO A 13 -3.73 -4.10 10.13
N ASN A 14 -4.30 -5.27 10.37
CA ASN A 14 -4.16 -6.03 11.62
C ASN A 14 -2.85 -6.85 11.68
N TRP A 15 -1.76 -6.29 11.15
CA TRP A 15 -0.44 -6.92 11.22
C TRP A 15 0.16 -6.79 12.61
N CYS A 16 0.98 -7.78 12.98
CA CYS A 16 1.68 -7.77 14.25
C CYS A 16 2.66 -6.58 14.32
N PRO A 17 2.93 -6.02 15.51
CA PRO A 17 4.01 -5.05 15.70
C PRO A 17 5.34 -5.60 15.17
N GLY A 18 6.03 -4.82 14.35
CA GLY A 18 7.29 -5.23 13.69
C GLY A 18 7.11 -6.12 12.45
N CYS A 19 5.89 -6.37 11.99
CA CYS A 19 5.65 -7.13 10.76
C CYS A 19 6.28 -6.44 9.54
N GLY A 20 7.01 -7.20 8.72
CA GLY A 20 7.65 -6.68 7.50
C GLY A 20 6.67 -6.18 6.43
N HIS A 21 5.39 -6.53 6.49
CA HIS A 21 4.39 -6.04 5.54
C HIS A 21 4.18 -4.53 5.60
N TYR A 22 4.43 -3.88 6.75
CA TYR A 22 4.45 -2.41 6.82
C TYR A 22 5.53 -1.82 5.91
N GLY A 23 6.71 -2.44 5.86
CA GLY A 23 7.80 -2.01 4.97
C GLY A 23 7.47 -2.27 3.50
N VAL A 24 6.87 -3.41 3.17
CA VAL A 24 6.43 -3.72 1.81
C VAL A 24 5.37 -2.73 1.32
N GLN A 25 4.39 -2.39 2.17
CA GLN A 25 3.34 -1.41 1.83
C GLN A 25 3.95 -0.04 1.54
N ALA A 26 4.88 0.43 2.39
CA ALA A 26 5.59 1.69 2.17
C ALA A 26 6.38 1.70 0.85
N ALA A 27 7.12 0.61 0.57
CA ALA A 27 7.90 0.49 -0.67
C ALA A 27 7.02 0.49 -1.93
N ILE A 28 5.85 -0.14 -1.88
CA ILE A 28 4.88 -0.07 -2.99
C ILE A 28 4.40 1.37 -3.20
N THR A 29 4.04 2.08 -2.12
CA THR A 29 3.63 3.49 -2.17
C THR A 29 4.73 4.36 -2.77
N ASP A 30 5.98 4.20 -2.35
CA ASP A 30 7.11 4.96 -2.88
C ASP A 30 7.33 4.69 -4.38
N ALA A 31 7.17 3.44 -4.82
CA ALA A 31 7.32 3.06 -6.22
C ALA A 31 6.24 3.69 -7.12
N VAL A 32 4.97 3.70 -6.69
CA VAL A 32 3.87 4.29 -7.48
C VAL A 32 3.96 5.82 -7.53
N VAL A 33 4.42 6.46 -6.45
CA VAL A 33 4.73 7.90 -6.40
C VAL A 33 5.86 8.23 -7.37
N ALA A 34 6.97 7.47 -7.33
CA ALA A 34 8.11 7.67 -8.23
C ALA A 34 7.73 7.50 -9.71
N LYS A 35 6.72 6.67 -10.01
CA LYS A 35 6.16 6.50 -11.35
C LYS A 35 5.02 7.48 -11.67
N ASN A 36 4.62 8.34 -10.74
CA ASN A 36 3.51 9.29 -10.86
C ASN A 36 2.22 8.63 -11.37
N ILE A 37 1.91 7.43 -10.88
CA ILE A 37 0.70 6.66 -11.25
C ILE A 37 -0.46 7.10 -10.35
N PRO A 38 -1.47 7.81 -10.83
CA PRO A 38 -2.55 8.29 -9.97
C PRO A 38 -3.43 7.14 -9.45
N PRO A 39 -4.06 7.26 -8.27
CA PRO A 39 -4.82 6.19 -7.64
C PRO A 39 -5.91 5.59 -8.54
N GLU A 40 -6.60 6.40 -9.33
CA GLU A 40 -7.64 5.96 -10.27
C GLU A 40 -7.11 5.10 -11.44
N LYS A 41 -5.78 5.02 -11.60
CA LYS A 41 -5.09 4.17 -12.57
C LYS A 41 -4.28 3.04 -11.91
N LEU A 42 -4.43 2.84 -10.60
CA LEU A 42 -3.74 1.80 -9.84
C LEU A 42 -4.74 0.75 -9.35
N ALA A 43 -4.49 -0.51 -9.69
CA ALA A 43 -5.21 -1.65 -9.12
C ALA A 43 -4.25 -2.52 -8.30
N VAL A 44 -4.61 -2.81 -7.05
CA VAL A 44 -3.87 -3.72 -6.16
C VAL A 44 -4.70 -4.98 -5.97
N ILE A 45 -4.24 -6.09 -6.55
CA ILE A 45 -4.93 -7.39 -6.48
C ILE A 45 -4.14 -8.31 -5.55
N SER A 46 -4.83 -8.98 -4.62
CA SER A 46 -4.19 -9.87 -3.66
C SER A 46 -4.97 -11.18 -3.48
N GLY A 47 -4.30 -12.19 -2.89
CA GLY A 47 -4.89 -13.50 -2.59
C GLY A 47 -5.52 -13.54 -1.20
N ILE A 48 -5.28 -14.63 -0.44
CA ILE A 48 -5.70 -14.75 0.97
C ILE A 48 -4.48 -14.84 1.91
N GLY A 49 -4.50 -14.08 3.00
CA GLY A 49 -3.46 -14.11 4.03
C GLY A 49 -3.21 -12.76 4.69
N CYS A 50 -2.22 -12.69 5.58
CA CYS A 50 -1.79 -11.42 6.18
C CYS A 50 -1.34 -10.44 5.11
N SER A 51 -0.53 -10.90 4.15
CA SER A 51 -0.04 -10.10 3.02
C SER A 51 -1.16 -9.52 2.16
N SER A 52 -2.33 -10.16 2.09
CA SER A 52 -3.45 -9.71 1.27
C SER A 52 -4.09 -8.40 1.71
N ARG A 53 -3.76 -7.94 2.92
CA ARG A 53 -4.23 -6.65 3.45
C ARG A 53 -3.37 -5.45 2.99
N ILE A 54 -2.51 -5.64 1.99
CA ILE A 54 -1.57 -4.60 1.52
C ILE A 54 -2.28 -3.36 0.95
N GLY A 55 -3.51 -3.51 0.45
CA GLY A 55 -4.30 -2.41 -0.12
C GLY A 55 -5.01 -1.51 0.89
N GLY A 56 -4.95 -1.83 2.18
CA GLY A 56 -5.89 -1.33 3.20
C GLY A 56 -6.65 -2.47 3.82
#